data_AF-A0A7C3I178-F1
#
_entry.id   AF-A0A7C3I178-F1
#
_cell.length_a   1.000
_cell.length_b   1.000
_cell.length_c   1.000
_cell.angle_alpha   90.00
_cell.angle_beta   90.00
_cell.angle_gamma   90.00
#
_symmetry.space_group_name_H-M   'P 1'
#
loop_
_entity.id
_entity.type
_entity.pdbx_description
1 polymer ?
#
loop_
_entity_poly.entity_id
_entity_poly.type
_entity_poly.pdbx_seq_one_letter_code
_entity_poly.pdbx_strand_id
1 'polypeptide(L)'
;MTREDIIQTLREDLKVKKDGVALKVEPHPPSHIPPYAGQALPGMCTVVGEILKKALVCYVTKENLGCFEALVSTGTCENLQREEYLNFMIEQNALYPMHKDAATVVSYYDQVDDFFKHPLVAGSGLAVGPLSKLDDPDLILLFLTPHQADILTRCFAFLGDFTCGFGGLGGCIFNLRYAFVTGAPCFSTSDTAWRVFAGLDENELTYTLPYAKLQQIAAHIKPTAEYVNSFKDMISF
;
A
#
# COMPACT_ATOMS: atom_id res chain seq x y z
N MET A 1 13.84 5.84 -17.97
CA MET A 1 13.56 6.91 -16.99
C MET A 1 14.18 6.47 -15.68
N THR A 2 14.94 7.35 -15.01
CA THR A 2 15.56 7.04 -13.72
C THR A 2 14.52 7.08 -12.59
N ARG A 3 14.87 6.60 -11.39
CA ARG A 3 13.99 6.72 -10.23
C ARG A 3 13.76 8.18 -9.84
N GLU A 4 14.80 9.00 -9.95
CA GLU A 4 14.77 10.42 -9.67
C GLU A 4 13.80 11.13 -10.63
N ASP A 5 13.82 10.78 -11.92
CA ASP A 5 12.85 11.28 -12.90
C ASP A 5 11.41 10.88 -12.53
N ILE A 6 11.18 9.63 -12.10
CA ILE A 6 9.84 9.15 -11.69
C ILE A 6 9.34 9.95 -10.48
N ILE A 7 10.20 10.16 -9.47
CA ILE A 7 9.86 10.94 -8.28
C ILE A 7 9.54 12.38 -8.68
N GLN A 8 10.32 12.96 -9.59
CA GLN A 8 10.06 14.29 -10.11
C GLN A 8 8.72 14.35 -10.85
N THR A 9 8.41 13.41 -11.73
CA THR A 9 7.13 13.34 -12.43
C THR A 9 5.95 13.20 -11.46
N LEU A 10 6.05 12.36 -10.43
CA LEU A 10 5.01 12.24 -9.41
C LEU A 10 4.78 13.57 -8.67
N ARG A 11 5.87 14.27 -8.32
CA ARG A 11 5.79 15.52 -7.56
C ARG A 11 5.36 16.71 -8.40
N GLU A 12 5.89 16.83 -9.61
CA GLU A 12 5.74 18.00 -10.47
C GLU A 12 4.58 17.88 -11.45
N ASP A 13 4.33 16.71 -12.01
CA ASP A 13 3.27 16.53 -13.01
C ASP A 13 1.98 16.04 -12.36
N LEU A 14 2.06 15.01 -11.52
CA LEU A 14 0.91 14.49 -10.78
C LEU A 14 0.59 15.30 -9.51
N LYS A 15 1.50 16.19 -9.07
CA LYS A 15 1.33 17.06 -7.89
C LYS A 15 1.16 16.28 -6.57
N VAL A 16 1.76 15.10 -6.46
CA VAL A 16 1.71 14.30 -5.23
C VAL A 16 2.47 15.02 -4.12
N LYS A 17 1.81 15.23 -2.96
CA LYS A 17 2.37 16.01 -1.84
C LYS A 17 3.34 15.21 -0.98
N LYS A 18 3.00 13.94 -0.74
CA LYS A 18 3.77 13.02 0.10
C LYS A 18 4.73 12.20 -0.75
N ASP A 19 5.90 11.90 -0.20
CA ASP A 19 6.79 10.94 -0.85
C ASP A 19 6.13 9.56 -0.90
N GLY A 20 6.35 8.83 -2.00
CA GLY A 20 5.92 7.45 -2.12
C GLY A 20 6.65 6.57 -1.09
N VAL A 21 5.94 5.61 -0.51
CA VAL A 21 6.53 4.62 0.39
C VAL A 21 6.80 3.34 -0.40
N ALA A 22 8.06 2.95 -0.47
CA ALA A 22 8.54 1.77 -1.15
C ALA A 22 8.59 0.58 -0.18
N LEU A 23 8.17 -0.59 -0.67
CA LEU A 23 8.25 -1.87 0.03
C LEU A 23 9.02 -2.84 -0.85
N LYS A 24 9.97 -3.55 -0.25
CA LYS A 24 10.77 -4.57 -0.90
C LYS A 24 10.81 -5.84 -0.05
N VAL A 25 10.46 -6.96 -0.67
CA VAL A 25 10.58 -8.28 -0.08
C VAL A 25 12.04 -8.67 -0.05
N GLU A 26 12.54 -8.95 1.14
CA GLU A 26 13.92 -9.37 1.33
C GLU A 26 13.94 -10.87 1.63
N PRO A 27 14.66 -11.68 0.83
CA PRO A 27 14.79 -13.12 1.08
C PRO A 27 15.62 -13.41 2.33
N HIS A 28 16.49 -12.48 2.71
CA HIS A 28 17.31 -12.54 3.92
C HIS A 28 17.42 -11.13 4.51
N PRO A 29 17.66 -10.99 5.84
CA PRO A 29 17.84 -9.67 6.45
C PRO A 29 18.94 -8.86 5.74
N PRO A 30 18.62 -7.65 5.23
CA PRO A 30 19.58 -6.83 4.50
C PRO A 30 20.65 -6.28 5.45
N SER A 31 21.92 -6.35 5.05
CA SER A 31 23.05 -5.88 5.88
C SER A 31 23.15 -4.36 6.02
N HIS A 32 22.53 -3.61 5.10
CA HIS A 32 22.68 -2.16 4.95
C HIS A 32 21.42 -1.38 5.38
N ILE A 33 20.33 -2.09 5.70
CA ILE A 33 19.08 -1.49 6.19
C ILE A 33 18.91 -1.95 7.65
N PRO A 34 18.84 -1.01 8.61
CA PRO A 34 18.72 -1.39 10.02
C PRO A 34 17.35 -2.03 10.30
N PRO A 35 17.26 -2.97 11.27
CA PRO A 35 15.97 -3.46 11.74
C PRO A 35 15.15 -2.32 12.35
N TYR A 36 13.83 -2.45 12.29
CA TYR A 36 12.94 -1.51 12.95
C TYR A 36 13.17 -1.52 14.47
N ALA A 37 13.31 -0.33 15.05
CA ALA A 37 13.56 -0.19 16.47
C ALA A 37 12.25 -0.24 17.26
N GLY A 38 12.05 -1.31 18.04
CA GLY A 38 10.89 -1.48 18.92
C GLY A 38 9.72 -2.19 18.24
N GLN A 39 8.51 -1.85 18.68
CA GLN A 39 7.26 -2.48 18.23
C GLN A 39 6.33 -1.43 17.61
N ALA A 40 6.01 -1.60 16.34
CA ALA A 40 5.04 -0.79 15.61
C ALA A 40 3.63 -1.26 15.95
N LEU A 41 2.89 -0.42 16.67
CA LEU A 41 1.49 -0.65 17.03
C LEU A 41 0.58 0.37 16.31
N PRO A 42 -0.47 -0.07 15.60
CA PRO A 42 -0.91 -1.46 15.50
C PRO A 42 -0.10 -2.30 14.51
N GLY A 43 0.68 -1.73 13.60
CA GLY A 43 1.49 -2.52 12.67
C GLY A 43 2.11 -1.70 11.55
N MET A 44 2.09 -2.23 10.32
CA MET A 44 2.69 -1.58 9.14
C MET A 44 2.19 -0.14 8.91
N CYS A 45 0.92 0.17 9.19
CA CYS A 45 0.41 1.54 9.06
C CYS A 45 1.18 2.55 9.92
N THR A 46 1.64 2.14 11.11
CA THR A 46 2.51 2.99 11.96
C THR A 46 3.86 3.19 11.32
N VAL A 47 4.48 2.13 10.79
CA VAL A 47 5.76 2.22 10.09
C VAL A 47 5.68 3.15 8.89
N VAL A 48 4.63 3.01 8.07
CA VAL A 48 4.32 3.91 6.95
C VAL A 48 4.22 5.36 7.42
N GLY A 49 3.49 5.62 8.51
CA GLY A 49 3.38 6.97 9.08
C GLY A 49 4.72 7.54 9.55
N GLU A 50 5.60 6.71 10.11
CA GLU A 50 6.95 7.12 10.50
C GLU A 50 7.86 7.38 9.31
N ILE A 51 7.75 6.58 8.24
CA ILE A 51 8.44 6.82 6.97
C ILE A 51 8.04 8.18 6.42
N LEU A 52 6.74 8.47 6.35
CA LEU A 52 6.22 9.74 5.82
C LEU A 52 6.63 10.96 6.66
N LYS A 53 6.76 10.81 7.99
CA LYS A 53 7.11 11.92 8.89
C LYS A 53 8.62 12.13 9.06
N LYS A 54 9.40 11.05 9.05
CA LYS A 54 10.82 11.04 9.45
C LYS A 54 11.75 10.56 8.34
N ALA A 55 11.23 10.22 7.16
CA ALA A 55 11.97 9.59 6.07
C ALA A 55 12.77 8.35 6.51
N LEU A 56 12.19 7.57 7.45
CA LEU A 56 12.75 6.35 8.02
C LEU A 56 12.99 5.30 6.93
N VAL A 57 14.11 4.58 7.01
CA VAL A 57 14.35 3.36 6.22
C VAL A 57 14.65 2.25 7.21
N CYS A 58 13.92 1.15 7.14
CA CYS A 58 14.06 0.06 8.08
C CYS A 58 13.65 -1.28 7.49
N TYR A 59 14.12 -2.34 8.13
CA TYR A 59 13.73 -3.72 7.86
C TYR A 59 12.77 -4.18 8.95
N VAL A 60 11.58 -4.64 8.57
CA VAL A 60 10.53 -5.08 9.50
C VAL A 60 10.27 -6.57 9.39
N THR A 61 10.04 -7.19 10.53
CA THR A 61 9.69 -8.61 10.68
C THR A 61 8.46 -8.77 11.58
N LYS A 62 8.00 -10.02 11.77
CA LYS A 62 6.86 -10.32 12.67
C LYS A 62 7.14 -9.89 14.11
N GLU A 63 8.41 -9.82 14.52
CA GLU A 63 8.81 -9.37 15.86
C GLU A 63 8.51 -7.88 16.08
N ASN A 64 8.46 -7.10 15.00
CA ASN A 64 8.29 -5.65 15.07
C ASN A 64 6.84 -5.21 14.91
N LEU A 65 5.99 -6.00 14.25
CA LEU A 65 4.64 -5.55 13.88
C LEU A 65 3.59 -6.17 14.80
N GLY A 66 2.78 -5.34 15.47
CA GLY A 66 1.63 -5.82 16.26
C GLY A 66 0.60 -6.57 15.41
N CYS A 67 0.39 -6.10 14.18
CA CYS A 67 -0.41 -6.72 13.13
C CYS A 67 0.52 -7.06 11.97
N PHE A 68 0.68 -8.35 11.72
CA PHE A 68 1.62 -8.91 10.75
C PHE A 68 1.00 -9.09 9.35
N GLU A 69 -0.21 -8.57 9.12
CA GLU A 69 -0.93 -8.71 7.83
C GLU A 69 -0.11 -8.22 6.64
N ALA A 70 0.71 -7.19 6.79
CA ALA A 70 1.57 -6.72 5.70
C ALA A 70 2.61 -7.76 5.28
N LEU A 71 3.14 -8.55 6.22
CA LEU A 71 4.14 -9.59 5.97
C LEU A 71 3.49 -10.80 5.30
N VAL A 72 2.32 -11.22 5.79
CA VAL A 72 1.53 -12.29 5.15
C VAL A 72 1.12 -11.88 3.74
N SER A 73 0.67 -10.64 3.58
CA SER A 73 0.23 -10.10 2.28
C SER A 73 1.34 -10.00 1.24
N THR A 74 2.61 -10.07 1.65
CA THR A 74 3.79 -9.98 0.77
C THR A 74 4.64 -11.25 0.79
N GLY A 75 4.18 -12.32 1.42
CA GLY A 75 4.88 -13.61 1.42
C GLY A 75 6.18 -13.61 2.24
N THR A 76 6.28 -12.74 3.25
CA THR A 76 7.47 -12.64 4.13
C THR A 76 7.23 -13.20 5.53
N CYS A 77 6.05 -13.80 5.73
CA CYS A 77 5.65 -14.49 6.95
C CYS A 77 4.59 -15.53 6.61
N GLU A 78 4.64 -16.69 7.25
CA GLU A 78 3.54 -17.65 7.20
C GLU A 78 2.28 -17.06 7.82
N ASN A 79 1.12 -17.40 7.25
CA ASN A 79 -0.15 -17.07 7.86
C ASN A 79 -0.37 -17.95 9.12
N LEU A 80 -1.17 -17.44 10.05
CA LEU A 80 -1.62 -18.24 11.19
C LEU A 80 -2.55 -19.36 10.71
N GLN A 81 -2.69 -20.41 11.54
CA GLN A 81 -3.74 -21.39 11.32
C GLN A 81 -5.10 -20.70 11.42
N ARG A 82 -6.08 -21.15 10.63
CA ARG A 82 -7.36 -20.44 10.45
C ARG A 82 -8.02 -20.04 11.77
N GLU A 83 -8.07 -20.93 12.76
CA GLU A 83 -8.67 -20.62 14.08
C GLU A 83 -7.92 -19.52 14.82
N GLU A 84 -6.59 -19.59 14.85
CA GLU A 84 -5.73 -18.57 15.46
C GLU A 84 -5.84 -17.22 14.72
N TYR A 85 -5.91 -17.27 13.39
CA TYR A 85 -6.12 -16.09 12.55
C TYR A 85 -7.45 -15.41 12.87
N LEU A 86 -8.54 -16.17 12.94
CA LEU A 86 -9.86 -15.62 13.24
C LEU A 86 -9.93 -15.06 14.66
N ASN A 87 -9.33 -15.74 15.64
CA ASN A 87 -9.22 -15.21 17.01
C ASN A 87 -8.45 -13.88 17.02
N PHE A 88 -7.32 -13.81 16.31
CA PHE A 88 -6.57 -12.57 16.13
C PHE A 88 -7.43 -11.47 15.48
N MET A 89 -8.18 -11.75 14.41
CA MET A 89 -9.05 -10.75 13.77
C MET A 89 -10.22 -10.31 14.67
N ILE A 90 -10.76 -11.20 15.50
CA ILE A 90 -11.78 -10.86 16.51
C ILE A 90 -11.19 -9.93 17.57
N GLU A 91 -9.98 -10.19 18.06
CA GLU A 91 -9.27 -9.32 19.00
C GLU A 91 -8.96 -7.95 18.38
N GLN A 92 -8.50 -7.92 17.12
CA GLN A 92 -8.31 -6.66 16.40
C GLN A 92 -9.61 -5.87 16.27
N ASN A 93 -10.73 -6.54 15.99
CA ASN A 93 -12.05 -5.90 15.91
C ASN A 93 -12.52 -5.35 17.27
N ALA A 94 -12.09 -5.92 18.40
CA ALA A 94 -12.39 -5.36 19.72
C ALA A 94 -11.63 -4.05 19.97
N LEU A 95 -10.42 -3.90 19.42
CA LEU A 95 -9.61 -2.67 19.51
C LEU A 95 -10.04 -1.61 18.50
N TYR A 96 -10.41 -2.05 17.29
CA TYR A 96 -10.84 -1.21 16.18
C TYR A 96 -12.17 -1.74 15.64
N PRO A 97 -13.32 -1.37 16.24
CA PRO A 97 -14.62 -1.90 15.85
C PRO A 97 -14.97 -1.58 14.40
N MET A 98 -14.94 -2.60 13.55
CA MET A 98 -15.30 -2.57 12.14
C MET A 98 -16.51 -3.48 11.83
N HIS A 99 -16.69 -4.52 12.64
CA HIS A 99 -17.74 -5.52 12.53
C HIS A 99 -18.55 -5.55 13.82
N LYS A 100 -19.87 -5.80 13.70
CA LYS A 100 -20.80 -5.78 14.83
C LYS A 100 -20.56 -6.86 15.88
N ASP A 101 -20.02 -8.02 15.49
CA ASP A 101 -19.81 -9.18 16.35
C ASP A 101 -18.79 -10.15 15.73
N ALA A 102 -18.34 -11.14 16.51
CA ALA A 102 -17.36 -12.14 16.09
C ALA A 102 -17.86 -13.00 14.90
N ALA A 103 -19.15 -13.33 14.85
CA ALA A 103 -19.71 -14.11 13.73
C ALA A 103 -19.59 -13.34 12.40
N THR A 104 -19.78 -12.03 12.45
CA THR A 104 -19.61 -11.14 11.29
C THR A 104 -18.14 -11.04 10.89
N VAL A 105 -17.20 -10.98 11.85
CA VAL A 105 -15.76 -11.05 11.57
C VAL A 105 -15.44 -12.33 10.81
N VAL A 106 -15.84 -13.50 11.33
CA VAL A 106 -15.57 -14.80 10.68
C VAL A 106 -16.15 -14.85 9.27
N SER A 107 -17.43 -14.52 9.10
CA SER A 107 -18.09 -14.53 7.78
C SER A 107 -17.46 -13.55 6.79
N TYR A 108 -16.93 -12.41 7.26
CA TYR A 108 -16.25 -11.44 6.43
C TYR A 108 -14.88 -11.97 5.96
N TYR A 109 -14.05 -12.46 6.89
CA TYR A 109 -12.70 -12.92 6.54
C TYR A 109 -12.71 -14.21 5.72
N ASP A 110 -13.72 -15.07 5.87
CA ASP A 110 -13.93 -16.21 4.96
C ASP A 110 -14.11 -15.73 3.50
N GLN A 111 -14.91 -14.67 3.27
CA GLN A 111 -15.08 -14.09 1.93
C GLN A 111 -13.80 -13.43 1.42
N VAL A 112 -13.03 -12.78 2.30
CA VAL A 112 -11.76 -12.14 1.95
C VAL A 112 -10.74 -13.17 1.51
N ASP A 113 -10.59 -14.27 2.24
CA ASP A 113 -9.62 -15.33 1.90
C ASP A 113 -10.06 -16.14 0.66
N ASP A 114 -11.36 -16.28 0.41
CA ASP A 114 -11.86 -16.84 -0.86
C ASP A 114 -11.55 -15.94 -2.06
N PHE A 115 -11.55 -14.62 -1.86
CA PHE A 115 -11.27 -13.65 -2.92
C PHE A 115 -9.77 -13.45 -3.17
N PHE A 116 -8.96 -13.34 -2.11
CA PHE A 116 -7.52 -13.11 -2.22
C PHE A 116 -6.72 -14.38 -1.91
N LYS A 117 -5.99 -14.87 -2.91
CA LYS A 117 -4.94 -15.85 -2.67
C LYS A 117 -3.84 -15.24 -1.81
N HIS A 118 -3.32 -16.02 -0.87
CA HIS A 118 -2.09 -15.70 -0.16
C HIS A 118 -0.88 -15.95 -1.07
N PRO A 119 0.14 -15.09 -1.07
CA PRO A 119 1.36 -15.34 -1.80
C PRO A 119 2.13 -16.53 -1.20
N LEU A 120 2.99 -17.16 -2.01
CA LEU A 120 3.95 -18.13 -1.49
C LEU A 120 4.95 -17.42 -0.56
N VAL A 121 5.30 -18.07 0.55
CA VAL A 121 6.29 -17.54 1.48
C VAL A 121 7.67 -17.70 0.88
N ALA A 122 8.34 -16.58 0.63
CA ALA A 122 9.66 -16.52 -0.01
C ALA A 122 10.59 -15.44 0.60
N GLY A 123 10.08 -14.63 1.53
CA GLY A 123 10.84 -13.57 2.21
C GLY A 123 11.04 -13.83 3.69
N SER A 124 12.04 -13.16 4.27
CA SER A 124 12.27 -13.12 5.72
C SER A 124 11.69 -11.87 6.40
N GLY A 125 11.34 -10.85 5.62
CA GLY A 125 10.77 -9.58 6.07
C GLY A 125 10.68 -8.57 4.95
N LEU A 126 10.35 -7.32 5.30
CA LEU A 126 10.24 -6.22 4.35
C LEU A 126 11.26 -5.12 4.63
N ALA A 127 12.01 -4.72 3.63
CA ALA A 127 12.67 -3.41 3.62
C ALA A 127 11.63 -2.36 3.21
N VAL A 128 11.48 -1.32 4.05
CA VAL A 128 10.49 -0.26 3.87
C VAL A 128 11.11 1.11 4.08
N GLY A 129 10.70 2.08 3.26
CA GLY A 129 11.24 3.43 3.31
C GLY A 129 10.70 4.34 2.21
N PRO A 130 11.17 5.59 2.10
CA PRO A 130 10.80 6.47 1.00
C PRO A 130 11.28 5.87 -0.32
N LEU A 131 10.52 6.07 -1.39
CA LEU A 131 10.89 5.65 -2.75
C LEU A 131 12.29 6.14 -3.11
N SER A 132 12.67 7.35 -2.71
CA SER A 132 14.00 7.93 -2.96
C SER A 132 15.18 7.18 -2.31
N LYS A 133 14.92 6.24 -1.39
CA LYS A 133 15.96 5.56 -0.59
C LYS A 133 15.99 4.05 -0.75
N LEU A 134 15.06 3.46 -1.51
CA LEU A 134 15.02 2.02 -1.78
C LEU A 134 15.19 1.75 -3.26
N ASP A 135 16.19 0.93 -3.59
CA ASP A 135 16.47 0.48 -4.94
C ASP A 135 15.59 -0.70 -5.32
N ASP A 136 14.98 -0.62 -6.51
CA ASP A 136 14.13 -1.64 -7.12
C ASP A 136 13.11 -2.25 -6.14
N PRO A 137 12.22 -1.44 -5.54
CA PRO A 137 11.18 -1.95 -4.66
C PRO A 137 10.15 -2.79 -5.43
N ASP A 138 9.47 -3.70 -4.75
CA ASP A 138 8.41 -4.51 -5.35
C ASP A 138 7.13 -3.70 -5.49
N LEU A 139 6.73 -3.00 -4.42
CA LEU A 139 5.51 -2.20 -4.35
C LEU A 139 5.80 -0.77 -3.94
N ILE A 140 4.99 0.14 -4.46
CA ILE A 140 4.93 1.54 -4.06
C ILE A 140 3.54 1.85 -3.51
N LEU A 141 3.49 2.54 -2.37
CA LEU A 141 2.31 3.20 -1.83
C LEU A 141 2.39 4.69 -2.14
N LEU A 142 1.35 5.20 -2.80
CA LEU A 142 1.13 6.62 -3.05
C LEU A 142 -0.10 7.08 -2.28
N PHE A 143 -0.05 8.28 -1.72
CA PHE A 143 -1.16 8.90 -1.00
C PHE A 143 -1.70 10.02 -1.87
N LEU A 144 -2.84 9.75 -2.51
CA LEU A 144 -3.34 10.52 -3.65
C LEU A 144 -4.74 11.04 -3.36
N THR A 145 -5.08 12.18 -3.95
CA THR A 145 -6.49 12.59 -4.09
C THR A 145 -7.21 11.73 -5.14
N PRO A 146 -8.55 11.63 -5.13
CA PRO A 146 -9.30 10.96 -6.20
C PRO A 146 -8.96 11.46 -7.60
N HIS A 147 -8.71 12.77 -7.74
CA HIS A 147 -8.29 13.39 -9.01
C HIS A 147 -6.95 12.83 -9.52
N GLN A 148 -5.98 12.67 -8.62
CA GLN A 148 -4.67 12.11 -8.97
C GLN A 148 -4.77 10.61 -9.28
N ALA A 149 -5.63 9.89 -8.55
CA ALA A 149 -5.90 8.48 -8.81
C ALA A 149 -6.57 8.25 -10.19
N ASP A 150 -7.46 9.15 -10.63
CA ASP A 150 -8.04 9.11 -11.99
C ASP A 150 -6.95 9.22 -13.06
N ILE A 151 -6.02 10.17 -12.91
CA ILE A 151 -4.90 10.35 -13.84
C ILE A 151 -4.06 9.07 -13.95
N LEU A 152 -3.66 8.46 -12.82
CA LEU A 152 -2.89 7.21 -12.84
C LEU A 152 -3.68 6.04 -13.42
N THR A 153 -4.95 5.91 -13.05
CA THR A 153 -5.83 4.86 -13.57
C THR A 153 -5.96 4.96 -15.08
N ARG A 154 -6.04 6.17 -15.65
CA ARG A 154 -6.04 6.38 -17.10
C ARG A 154 -4.71 6.02 -17.75
N CYS A 155 -3.59 6.30 -17.09
CA CYS A 155 -2.27 5.89 -17.59
C CYS A 155 -2.19 4.35 -17.71
N PHE A 156 -2.70 3.63 -16.71
CA PHE A 156 -2.76 2.16 -16.75
C PHE A 156 -3.75 1.64 -17.78
N ALA A 157 -4.96 2.22 -17.84
CA ALA A 157 -5.97 1.83 -18.82
C ALA A 157 -5.48 2.02 -20.26
N PHE A 158 -4.65 3.03 -20.53
CA PHE A 158 -4.00 3.22 -21.83
C PHE A 158 -3.09 2.04 -22.22
N LEU A 159 -2.45 1.38 -21.25
CA LEU A 159 -1.67 0.15 -21.44
C LEU A 159 -2.52 -1.12 -21.44
N GLY A 160 -3.85 -1.00 -21.31
CA GLY A 160 -4.77 -2.13 -21.17
C GLY A 160 -4.79 -2.76 -19.77
N ASP A 161 -4.14 -2.14 -18.78
CA ASP A 161 -4.14 -2.61 -17.40
C ASP A 161 -5.43 -2.21 -16.68
N PHE A 162 -5.91 -3.10 -15.82
CA PHE A 162 -7.07 -2.87 -14.96
C PHE A 162 -6.63 -2.43 -13.56
N THR A 163 -7.22 -1.35 -13.04
CA THR A 163 -7.02 -0.91 -11.66
C THR A 163 -8.24 -1.27 -10.82
N CYS A 164 -8.03 -1.98 -9.71
CA CYS A 164 -9.13 -2.31 -8.78
C CYS A 164 -9.29 -1.26 -7.68
N GLY A 165 -10.54 -0.95 -7.31
CA GLY A 165 -10.87 -0.03 -6.23
C GLY A 165 -11.54 -0.74 -5.06
N PHE A 166 -11.09 -0.48 -3.83
CA PHE A 166 -11.60 -1.11 -2.61
C PHE A 166 -12.19 -0.09 -1.64
N GLY A 167 -13.48 -0.24 -1.34
CA GLY A 167 -14.28 0.70 -0.55
C GLY A 167 -14.10 0.64 0.98
N GLY A 168 -13.32 -0.31 1.51
CA GLY A 168 -12.90 -0.30 2.92
C GLY A 168 -12.77 -1.67 3.60
N LEU A 169 -12.05 -1.60 4.73
CA LEU A 169 -11.53 -2.65 5.66
C LEU A 169 -10.21 -3.28 5.21
N GLY A 170 -9.20 -3.33 6.09
CA GLY A 170 -7.96 -4.10 5.91
C GLY A 170 -6.91 -3.48 4.99
N GLY A 171 -6.31 -2.33 5.36
CA GLY A 171 -5.31 -1.62 4.55
C GLY A 171 -4.23 -2.54 3.97
N CYS A 172 -3.62 -3.41 4.78
CA CYS A 172 -2.60 -4.36 4.33
C CYS A 172 -3.15 -5.41 3.34
N ILE A 173 -4.33 -5.98 3.62
CA ILE A 173 -4.92 -7.03 2.81
C ILE A 173 -5.29 -6.49 1.42
N PHE A 174 -6.01 -5.39 1.36
CA PHE A 174 -6.54 -4.91 0.09
C PHE A 174 -5.53 -4.10 -0.72
N ASN A 175 -4.65 -3.34 -0.06
CA ASN A 175 -3.64 -2.55 -0.78
C ASN A 175 -2.38 -3.36 -1.10
N LEU A 176 -1.88 -4.18 -0.16
CA LEU A 176 -0.63 -4.89 -0.36
C LEU A 176 -0.86 -6.25 -1.01
N ARG A 177 -1.75 -7.10 -0.46
CA ARG A 177 -1.93 -8.48 -0.94
C ARG A 177 -2.38 -8.50 -2.40
N TYR A 178 -3.37 -7.68 -2.75
CA TYR A 178 -3.86 -7.60 -4.13
C TYR A 178 -2.75 -7.22 -5.10
N ALA A 179 -2.07 -6.10 -4.87
CA ALA A 179 -1.05 -5.60 -5.77
C ALA A 179 0.15 -6.56 -5.87
N PHE A 180 0.53 -7.18 -4.75
CA PHE A 180 1.63 -8.15 -4.71
C PHE A 180 1.32 -9.43 -5.49
N VAL A 181 0.13 -10.02 -5.26
CA VAL A 181 -0.24 -11.32 -5.84
C VAL A 181 -0.63 -11.19 -7.31
N THR A 182 -1.32 -10.12 -7.68
CA THR A 182 -1.82 -9.94 -9.05
C THR A 182 -0.86 -9.20 -9.97
N GLY A 183 0.08 -8.44 -9.41
CA GLY A 183 0.91 -7.51 -10.18
C GLY A 183 0.12 -6.36 -10.81
N ALA A 184 -1.12 -6.10 -10.34
CA ALA A 184 -1.98 -5.04 -10.83
C ALA A 184 -2.08 -3.88 -9.82
N PRO A 185 -2.24 -2.64 -10.28
CA PRO A 185 -2.47 -1.51 -9.39
C PRO A 185 -3.85 -1.58 -8.72
N CYS A 186 -3.95 -1.02 -7.53
CA CYS A 186 -5.22 -0.82 -6.85
C CYS A 186 -5.26 0.47 -6.03
N PHE A 187 -6.44 0.89 -5.63
CA PHE A 187 -6.62 1.95 -4.66
C PHE A 187 -7.66 1.61 -3.61
N SER A 188 -7.54 2.23 -2.44
CA SER A 188 -8.51 2.06 -1.37
C SER A 188 -8.70 3.34 -0.57
N THR A 189 -9.94 3.56 -0.14
CA THR A 189 -10.28 4.54 0.91
C THR A 189 -9.57 4.22 2.24
N SER A 190 -9.07 2.98 2.40
CA SER A 190 -8.37 2.46 3.57
C SER A 190 -9.25 2.39 4.83
N ASP A 191 -8.89 1.53 5.78
CA ASP A 191 -9.58 1.46 7.07
C ASP A 191 -9.14 2.56 8.05
N THR A 192 -9.88 2.72 9.14
CA THR A 192 -9.61 3.75 10.16
C THR A 192 -8.19 3.67 10.71
N ALA A 193 -7.69 2.47 11.01
CA ALA A 193 -6.35 2.31 11.56
C ALA A 193 -5.29 2.79 10.55
N TRP A 194 -5.37 2.34 9.30
CA TRP A 194 -4.47 2.78 8.24
C TRP A 194 -4.53 4.28 8.05
N ARG A 195 -5.73 4.87 7.94
CA ARG A 195 -5.90 6.32 7.77
C ARG A 195 -5.23 7.11 8.90
N VAL A 196 -5.47 6.71 10.15
CA VAL A 196 -4.93 7.41 11.32
C VAL A 196 -3.42 7.25 11.46
N PHE A 197 -2.92 6.01 11.42
CA PHE A 197 -1.52 5.71 11.73
C PHE A 197 -0.57 6.02 10.57
N ALA A 198 -0.99 5.79 9.32
CA ALA A 198 -0.22 6.25 8.16
C ALA A 198 -0.36 7.76 7.92
N GLY A 199 -1.33 8.42 8.57
CA GLY A 199 -1.51 9.86 8.54
C GLY A 199 -2.09 10.38 7.22
N LEU A 200 -3.11 9.69 6.69
CA LEU A 200 -3.84 10.12 5.49
C LEU A 200 -4.64 11.40 5.77
N ASP A 201 -4.66 12.29 4.80
CA ASP A 201 -5.59 13.43 4.78
C ASP A 201 -7.02 12.97 4.47
N GLU A 202 -8.02 13.79 4.83
CA GLU A 202 -9.44 13.50 4.55
C GLU A 202 -9.72 13.29 3.06
N ASN A 203 -8.98 13.99 2.18
CA ASN A 203 -9.14 13.92 0.74
C ASN A 203 -8.19 12.92 0.08
N GLU A 204 -7.44 12.14 0.86
CA GLU A 204 -6.51 11.14 0.35
C GLU A 204 -7.07 9.71 0.40
N LEU A 205 -6.68 8.95 -0.61
CA LEU A 205 -6.76 7.50 -0.69
C LEU A 205 -5.34 6.90 -0.77
N THR A 206 -5.21 5.62 -0.46
CA THR A 206 -3.97 4.87 -0.70
C THR A 206 -4.06 4.25 -2.08
N TYR A 207 -3.09 4.53 -2.94
CA TYR A 207 -2.93 3.91 -4.25
C TYR A 207 -1.67 3.04 -4.22
N THR A 208 -1.80 1.75 -4.53
CA THR A 208 -0.71 0.78 -4.47
C THR A 208 -0.47 0.19 -5.83
N LEU A 209 0.80 0.07 -6.21
CA LEU A 209 1.18 -0.44 -7.51
C LEU A 209 2.55 -1.11 -7.48
N PRO A 210 2.79 -2.11 -8.33
CA PRO A 210 4.14 -2.61 -8.55
C PRO A 210 5.06 -1.52 -9.11
N TYR A 211 6.30 -1.45 -8.63
CA TYR A 211 7.24 -0.44 -9.11
C TYR A 211 7.52 -0.55 -10.62
N ALA A 212 7.65 -1.79 -11.12
CA ALA A 212 7.84 -2.04 -12.55
C ALA A 212 6.70 -1.47 -13.41
N LYS A 213 5.46 -1.47 -12.89
CA LYS A 213 4.29 -0.89 -13.56
C LYS A 213 4.34 0.64 -13.54
N LEU A 214 4.77 1.25 -12.44
CA LEU A 214 5.02 2.70 -12.38
C LEU A 214 6.06 3.13 -13.42
N GLN A 215 7.16 2.37 -13.56
CA GLN A 215 8.19 2.65 -14.56
C GLN A 215 7.65 2.66 -16.00
N GLN A 216 6.70 1.77 -16.32
CA GLN A 216 6.08 1.67 -17.64
C GLN A 216 5.20 2.91 -17.96
N ILE A 217 4.48 3.43 -16.97
CA ILE A 217 3.56 4.56 -17.18
C ILE A 217 4.18 5.93 -16.95
N ALA A 218 5.38 6.03 -16.36
CA ALA A 218 5.91 7.30 -15.87
C ALA A 218 5.95 8.41 -16.96
N ALA A 219 6.36 8.08 -18.18
CA ALA A 219 6.36 9.03 -19.30
C ALA A 219 4.97 9.48 -19.75
N HIS A 220 3.92 8.73 -19.43
CA HIS A 220 2.53 9.05 -19.75
C HIS A 220 1.84 9.91 -18.70
N ILE A 221 2.38 10.00 -17.47
CA ILE A 221 1.74 10.74 -16.38
C ILE A 221 1.53 12.21 -16.74
N LYS A 222 2.56 12.88 -17.26
CA LYS A 222 2.46 14.30 -17.64
C LYS A 222 1.40 14.57 -18.72
N PRO A 223 1.44 13.94 -19.92
CA PRO A 223 0.44 14.21 -20.94
C PRO A 223 -0.97 13.82 -20.48
N THR A 224 -1.13 12.77 -19.68
CA THR A 224 -2.44 12.42 -19.11
C THR A 224 -2.91 13.45 -18.09
N ALA A 225 -2.03 13.96 -17.23
CA ALA A 225 -2.36 15.00 -16.28
C ALA A 225 -2.78 16.30 -17.00
N GLU A 226 -2.04 16.73 -18.02
CA GLU A 226 -2.37 17.89 -18.85
C GLU A 226 -3.75 17.72 -19.52
N TYR A 227 -4.02 16.56 -20.12
CA TYR A 227 -5.31 16.24 -20.73
C TYR A 227 -6.46 16.25 -19.72
N VAL A 228 -6.30 15.59 -18.56
CA VAL A 228 -7.36 15.54 -17.55
C VAL A 228 -7.60 16.93 -16.95
N ASN A 229 -6.55 17.71 -16.72
CA ASN A 229 -6.67 19.04 -16.15
C ASN A 229 -7.28 20.06 -17.13
N SER A 230 -7.11 19.91 -18.45
CA SER A 230 -7.70 20.84 -19.42
C SER A 230 -9.24 20.86 -19.36
N PHE A 231 -9.89 19.79 -18.88
CA PHE A 231 -11.34 19.79 -18.67
C PHE A 231 -11.80 20.71 -17.53
N LYS A 232 -10.94 20.97 -16.53
CA LYS A 232 -11.28 21.93 -15.46
C LYS A 232 -11.39 23.34 -16.00
N ASP A 233 -10.49 23.71 -16.91
CA ASP A 233 -10.46 25.04 -17.53
C ASP A 233 -11.67 25.27 -18.45
N MET A 234 -12.19 24.19 -19.06
CA MET A 234 -13.36 24.24 -19.95
C MET A 234 -14.69 24.46 -19.24
N ILE A 235 -14.80 24.15 -17.94
CA ILE A 235 -16.06 24.18 -17.16
C ILE A 235 -16.06 25.35 -16.17
N SER A 236 -15.39 26.44 -16.52
CA SER A 236 -15.44 27.70 -15.76
C SER A 236 -16.85 28.32 -15.87
N PHE A 237 -17.75 27.95 -14.95
CA PHE A 237 -19.05 28.63 -14.76
C PHE A 237 -18.90 29.87 -13.89
#